data_AF-A0A6P0XPT9-F1
#
_entry.id   AF-A0A6P0XPT9-F1
#
_cell.length_a   1.000
_cell.length_b   1.000
_cell.length_c   1.000
_cell.angle_alpha   90.00
_cell.angle_beta   90.00
_cell.angle_gamma   90.00
#
_symmetry.space_group_name_H-M   'P 1'
#
loop_
_entity.id
_entity.type
_entity.pdbx_description
1 polymer ?
#
loop_
_entity_poly.entity_id
_entity_poly.type
_entity_poly.pdbx_seq_one_letter_code
_entity_poly.pdbx_strand_id
1 'polypeptide(L)' 'MSNLILFWHRRDLRISDNIGLTQASQQNQKVVGIFCLDQNILKRDDIAPARITYMIGCLQHLQ' A
#
# COMPACT_ATOMS: atom_id res chain seq x y z
N MET A 1 -7.47 17.68 -17.92
CA MET A 1 -7.31 17.05 -16.58
C MET A 1 -5.99 16.31 -16.58
N SER A 2 -5.14 16.47 -15.57
CA SER A 2 -3.93 15.63 -15.50
C SER A 2 -4.35 14.20 -15.16
N ASN A 3 -3.95 13.24 -15.99
CA ASN A 3 -4.14 11.83 -15.69
C ASN A 3 -3.42 11.53 -14.37
N LEU A 4 -4.05 10.80 -13.46
CA LEU A 4 -3.53 10.42 -12.14
C LEU A 4 -3.73 8.93 -11.99
N ILE A 5 -2.70 8.22 -11.53
CA ILE A 5 -2.81 6.79 -11.20
C ILE A 5 -2.86 6.66 -9.67
N LEU A 6 -3.89 5.96 -9.18
CA LEU A 6 -3.95 5.51 -7.79
C LEU A 6 -3.34 4.11 -7.71
N PHE A 7 -2.24 3.97 -6.97
CA PHE A 7 -1.57 2.69 -6.77
C PHE A 7 -1.96 2.10 -5.42
N TRP A 8 -2.71 1.00 -5.42
CA TRP A 8 -3.24 0.42 -4.20
C TRP A 8 -2.28 -0.60 -3.56
N HIS A 9 -1.60 -0.18 -2.50
CA HIS A 9 -0.84 -1.06 -1.63
C HIS A 9 -1.78 -1.93 -0.80
N ARG A 10 -1.54 -3.25 -0.85
CA ARG A 10 -2.21 -4.26 -0.01
C ARG A 10 -1.17 -4.94 0.88
N ARG A 11 -0.77 -6.18 0.56
CA ARG A 11 0.28 -6.87 1.31
C ARG A 11 1.69 -6.38 0.97
N ASP A 12 1.85 -5.86 -0.25
CA ASP A 12 3.15 -5.49 -0.78
C ASP A 12 3.52 -4.03 -0.45
N LEU A 13 3.93 -3.82 0.79
CA LEU A 13 4.30 -2.51 1.34
C LEU A 13 5.77 -2.20 1.04
N ARG A 14 6.12 -2.13 -0.24
CA ARG A 14 7.46 -1.76 -0.71
C ARG A 14 7.40 -0.89 -1.95
N ILE A 15 8.46 -0.11 -2.16
CA ILE A 15 8.63 0.79 -3.31
C ILE A 15 9.65 0.21 -4.28
N SER A 16 10.81 -0.21 -3.76
CA SER A 16 11.82 -0.91 -4.55
C SER A 16 11.33 -2.29 -4.98
N ASP A 17 11.65 -2.66 -6.22
CA ASP A 17 11.29 -3.96 -6.79
C ASP A 17 9.77 -4.26 -6.73
N ASN A 18 8.95 -3.25 -6.98
CA ASN A 18 7.50 -3.38 -7.08
C ASN A 18 7.07 -3.21 -8.55
N ILE A 19 6.83 -4.34 -9.24
CA ILE A 19 6.51 -4.37 -10.67
C ILE A 19 5.30 -3.47 -10.99
N GLY A 20 4.27 -3.49 -10.14
CA GLY A 20 3.08 -2.66 -10.34
C GLY A 20 3.36 -1.18 -10.20
N LEU A 21 4.19 -0.79 -9.23
CA LEU A 21 4.59 0.61 -9.04
C LEU A 21 5.50 1.07 -10.19
N THR A 22 6.41 0.21 -10.66
CA THR A 22 7.25 0.47 -11.84
C THR A 22 6.41 0.69 -13.08
N GLN A 23 5.42 -0.16 -13.34
CA GLN A 23 4.51 -0.02 -14.48
C GLN A 23 3.68 1.27 -14.38
N ALA A 24 3.14 1.59 -13.20
CA ALA A 24 2.37 2.81 -12.98
C ALA A 24 3.21 4.06 -13.24
N SER A 25 4.45 4.10 -12.74
CA SER A 25 5.40 5.19 -12.95
C SER A 25 5.79 5.36 -14.42
N GLN A 26 5.95 4.26 -15.16
CA GLN A 26 6.22 4.30 -16.60
C GLN A 26 5.03 4.82 -17.41
N GLN A 27 3.80 4.52 -16.98
CA GLN A 27 2.59 4.98 -17.65
C GLN A 27 2.30 6.46 -17.39
N ASN A 28 2.66 6.97 -16.20
CA ASN A 28 2.35 8.34 -15.82
C ASN A 28 3.28 8.87 -14.70
N GLN A 29 3.71 10.12 -14.83
CA GLN A 29 4.52 10.79 -13.81
C GLN A 29 3.78 11.05 -12.50
N LYS A 30 2.43 11.09 -12.53
CA LYS A 30 1.61 11.30 -11.33
C LYS A 30 1.03 9.97 -10.84
N VAL A 31 1.72 9.36 -9.88
CA VAL A 31 1.27 8.16 -9.15
C VAL A 31 1.09 8.52 -7.67
N VAL A 32 -0.05 8.14 -7.09
CA VAL A 32 -0.32 8.30 -5.66
C VAL A 32 -0.56 6.93 -5.06
N GLY A 33 0.30 6.54 -4.12
CA GLY A 33 0.12 5.33 -3.32
C GLY A 33 -1.06 5.48 -2.36
N ILE A 34 -1.92 4.49 -2.29
CA ILE A 34 -3.03 4.40 -1.34
C ILE A 34 -2.96 3.09 -0.58
N PHE A 35 -3.33 3.12 0.70
CA PHE A 35 -3.56 1.95 1.52
C PHE A 35 -4.89 2.10 2.25
N CYS A 36 -5.68 1.03 2.33
CA CYS A 36 -6.98 1.05 2.97
C CYS A 36 -6.95 0.24 4.27
N LEU A 37 -7.19 0.92 5.40
CA LEU A 37 -7.38 0.28 6.70
C LEU A 37 -8.81 -0.25 6.83
N ASP A 38 -9.05 -1.42 6.26
CA ASP A 38 -10.36 -2.07 6.29
C ASP A 38 -10.64 -2.67 7.67
N GLN A 39 -11.63 -2.12 8.37
CA GLN A 39 -12.07 -2.57 9.70
C GLN A 39 -12.54 -4.03 9.70
N ASN A 40 -13.12 -4.52 8.60
CA ASN A 40 -13.55 -5.90 8.48
C ASN A 40 -12.38 -6.87 8.36
N ILE A 41 -11.20 -6.39 7.94
CA ILE A 41 -9.96 -7.18 7.96
C ILE A 41 -9.30 -7.06 9.32
N LEU A 42 -9.17 -5.83 9.84
CA LEU A 42 -8.46 -5.54 11.10
C LEU A 42 -9.09 -6.20 12.33
N LYS A 43 -10.41 -6.46 12.31
CA LYS A 43 -11.16 -7.04 13.42
C LYS A 43 -11.43 -8.55 13.27
N ARG A 44 -10.83 -9.23 12.29
CA ARG A 44 -11.00 -10.69 12.18
C ARG A 44 -10.27 -11.40 13.30
N ASP A 45 -10.84 -12.52 13.75
CA ASP A 45 -10.31 -13.32 14.84
C ASP A 45 -8.93 -13.93 14.54
N ASP A 46 -8.54 -14.02 13.26
CA ASP A 46 -7.24 -14.53 12.80
C ASP A 46 -6.15 -13.44 12.70
N ILE A 47 -6.43 -12.20 13.13
CA ILE A 47 -5.46 -11.11 13.14
C ILE A 47 -5.00 -10.81 14.58
N ALA A 48 -3.78 -11.24 14.90
CA ALA A 48 -3.14 -10.87 16.15
C ALA A 48 -2.75 -9.37 16.17
N PRO A 49 -2.86 -8.68 17.32
CA PRO A 49 -2.45 -7.26 17.45
C PRO A 49 -1.02 -6.99 16.98
N ALA A 50 -0.08 -7.91 17.25
CA ALA A 50 1.31 -7.78 16.80
C ALA A 50 1.44 -7.67 15.27
N ARG A 51 0.56 -8.34 14.51
CA ARG A 51 0.54 -8.23 13.04
C ARG A 51 0.08 -6.85 12.58
N ILE A 52 -0.88 -6.25 13.28
CA ILE A 52 -1.35 -4.89 13.00
C ILE A 52 -0.23 -3.89 13.30
N THR A 53 0.41 -3.99 14.46
CA THR A 53 1.55 -3.14 14.82
C THR A 53 2.67 -3.21 13.78
N TYR A 54 3.04 -4.41 13.35
CA TYR A 54 4.05 -4.59 12.31
C TYR A 54 3.64 -3.94 10.98
N MET A 55 2.41 -4.17 10.53
CA MET A 55 1.87 -3.58 9.30
C MET A 55 1.88 -2.04 9.34
N ILE A 56 1.46 -1.43 10.46
CA ILE A 56 1.51 0.02 10.64
C ILE A 56 2.96 0.51 10.58
N GLY A 57 3.90 -0.21 11.21
CA GLY A 57 5.33 0.08 11.09
C GLY A 57 5.82 0.04 9.63
N CYS A 58 5.43 -0.96 8.84
CA CYS A 58 5.75 -1.02 7.42
C CYS A 58 5.17 0.16 6.64
N LEU A 59 3.92 0.57 6.92
CA LEU A 59 3.29 1.74 6.29
C LEU A 59 4.02 3.04 6.64
N GLN A 60 4.51 3.19 7.88
CA GLN A 60 5.31 4.35 8.28
C GLN A 60 6.67 4.41 7.58
N HIS A 61 7.24 3.26 7.20
CA HIS A 61 8.50 3.17 6.46
C HIS A 61 8.32 3.19 4.93
N LEU A 62 7.07 3.22 4.44
CA LEU A 62 6.77 3.33 3.02
C LEU A 62 7.00 4.79 2.58
N GLN A 63 8.24 5.12 2.22
CA GLN A 63 8.70 6.47 1.86
C GLN A 63 8.61 6.76 0.36
#